data_AF-A0AAV2GVG5-F1
#
_entry.id   AF-A0AAV2GVG5-F1
#
_cell.length_a   1.000
_cell.length_b   1.000
_cell.length_c   1.000
_cell.angle_alpha   90.00
_cell.angle_beta   90.00
_cell.angle_gamma   90.00
#
_symmetry.space_group_name_H-M   'P 1'
#
loop_
_entity.id
_entity.type
_entity.pdbx_description
1 polymer ?
#
loop_
_entity_poly.entity_id
_entity_poly.type
_entity_poly.pdbx_seq_one_letter_code
_entity_poly.pdbx_strand_id
1 'polypeptide(L)'
;MEVTLTSAAAATSSTKQVEQQQQQQFALASLTDLTSCCSSSCVASASSTSSPAVATFSADDGVAELRFRRESDSDGGVVNVDLTTAQIWKLGPTQAVCIFDGSDCDSNEEKYSKGVTVQFRNEEESRIFHCAFEQWKKGIVTQGESLPNGTLSSKSKFDDKIEPSSAKMYFHYYGQLLHQQNMLQDYVRTGTYYAAVIENRADFFGRVVVDVGAGSGILSLFAAQAGAKHVYAIEASEMADYATKLIAGNPALGERITVIKGKVEEVELPEKADILISEPMGTLLVNERMLETYVIARDRFLAPTGKMFPSVGRIHMAPFSDEYLFVEVANKALFWQQKNYFGVNLTPLHESAFQGYFSQPVVDAFDPRLLVAPATYHVLDFAQMKEEDLYELDIPLKFTASVGTRVHGLACWFDVLFNGSTVQRWLTTAPGAPTTHWYQLRCVLAQPLYVMAGQEITGGLQLVAHSAQSYTIHLTLSTKMWGPGSEQGGILQTSSCKLDLKEPYYRMSQPQAYAMPQEPQPQQFIPTQLQDVHIQADDLDDTDLIQPLQNLEAQLP
;
A
#
# COMPACT_ATOMS: atom_id res chain seq x y z
N MET A 1 24.92 7.53 73.08
CA MET A 1 25.76 7.15 71.92
C MET A 1 25.33 8.06 70.78
N GLU A 2 25.70 9.34 70.73
CA GLU A 2 27.08 9.87 70.66
C GLU A 2 27.93 9.05 69.69
N VAL A 3 28.15 9.58 68.49
CA VAL A 3 29.44 9.90 67.83
C VAL A 3 29.10 10.86 66.65
N THR A 4 29.24 12.20 66.73
CA THR A 4 30.41 13.09 66.43
C THR A 4 31.14 12.76 65.09
N LEU A 5 31.65 13.65 64.23
CA LEU A 5 32.07 15.06 64.26
C LEU A 5 32.46 15.52 62.82
N THR A 6 32.32 16.84 62.54
CA THR A 6 33.18 17.77 61.74
C THR A 6 33.40 17.57 60.23
N SER A 7 33.10 18.54 59.34
CA SER A 7 33.71 19.87 59.02
C SER A 7 34.41 19.78 57.63
N ALA A 8 34.61 20.79 56.78
CA ALA A 8 34.52 22.24 56.83
C ALA A 8 34.39 22.82 55.39
N ALA A 9 33.77 24.01 55.33
CA ALA A 9 34.08 25.21 54.53
C ALA A 9 34.67 25.16 53.10
N ALA A 10 33.94 25.89 52.22
CA ALA A 10 34.40 26.92 51.28
C ALA A 10 35.24 26.55 50.03
N ALA A 11 34.63 26.74 48.85
CA ALA A 11 35.21 27.52 47.74
C ALA A 11 34.15 27.80 46.65
N THR A 12 33.78 29.05 46.50
CA THR A 12 33.30 29.64 45.23
C THR A 12 34.37 29.47 44.16
N SER A 13 34.06 28.81 43.04
CA SER A 13 34.57 29.25 41.74
C SER A 13 33.63 28.83 40.61
N SER A 14 33.43 29.80 39.73
CA SER A 14 32.81 29.72 38.42
C SER A 14 33.40 28.62 37.54
N THR A 15 32.55 27.85 36.87
CA THR A 15 32.94 27.21 35.61
C THR A 15 31.80 27.37 34.61
N LYS A 16 31.98 28.38 33.75
CA LYS A 16 31.34 28.46 32.43
C LYS A 16 31.54 27.10 31.75
N GLN A 17 30.45 26.40 31.42
CA GLN A 17 30.52 25.39 30.37
C GLN A 17 30.73 26.15 29.07
N VAL A 18 31.94 26.03 28.54
CA VAL A 18 32.29 26.43 27.18
C VAL A 18 31.54 25.47 26.26
N GLU A 19 30.53 25.97 25.53
CA GLU A 19 29.99 25.29 24.35
C GLU A 19 31.16 25.02 23.40
N GLN A 20 31.48 23.75 23.18
CA GLN A 20 32.39 23.37 22.11
C GLN A 20 31.67 23.60 20.79
N GLN A 21 32.04 24.65 20.06
CA GLN A 21 31.69 24.83 18.65
C GLN A 21 32.13 23.59 17.87
N GLN A 22 31.16 22.82 17.36
CA GLN A 22 31.42 21.73 16.43
C GLN A 22 31.82 22.35 15.09
N GLN A 23 33.08 22.22 14.68
CA GLN A 23 33.57 22.74 13.41
C GLN A 23 34.32 21.65 12.64
N GLN A 24 34.01 21.48 11.36
CA GLN A 24 34.61 20.46 10.50
C GLN A 24 35.09 21.09 9.19
N GLN A 25 36.37 20.92 8.85
CA GLN A 25 37.01 21.58 7.71
C GLN A 25 37.49 20.58 6.66
N PHE A 26 37.34 20.94 5.39
CA PHE A 26 37.74 20.15 4.22
C PHE A 26 38.53 21.02 3.24
N ALA A 27 39.73 20.58 2.88
CA ALA A 27 40.53 21.24 1.85
C ALA A 27 40.06 20.80 0.46
N LEU A 28 39.81 21.76 -0.42
CA LEU A 28 39.34 21.56 -1.79
C LEU A 28 40.46 21.88 -2.79
N ALA A 29 40.52 21.14 -3.89
CA ALA A 29 41.49 21.37 -4.95
C ALA A 29 41.17 22.68 -5.71
N SER A 30 39.90 22.94 -5.98
CA SER A 30 39.43 24.22 -6.51
C SER A 30 37.94 24.43 -6.26
N LEU A 31 37.52 25.70 -6.28
CA LEU A 31 36.12 26.12 -6.22
C LEU A 31 35.84 27.08 -7.38
N THR A 32 34.77 26.83 -8.14
CA THR A 32 34.39 27.67 -9.30
C THR A 32 32.92 28.09 -9.19
N ASP A 33 32.63 29.38 -9.30
CA ASP A 33 31.25 29.88 -9.32
C ASP A 33 30.59 29.60 -10.67
N LEU A 34 29.32 29.18 -10.63
CA LEU A 34 28.47 29.08 -11.81
C LEU A 34 27.84 30.46 -12.06
N THR A 35 28.39 31.23 -13.00
CA THR A 35 27.80 32.53 -13.37
C THR A 35 26.56 32.36 -14.24
N SER A 36 25.48 33.08 -13.91
CA SER A 36 24.27 33.16 -14.75
C SER A 36 24.54 34.05 -15.96
N CYS A 37 24.64 33.48 -17.16
CA CYS A 37 24.68 34.28 -18.39
C CYS A 37 23.29 34.80 -18.73
N CYS A 38 22.94 35.99 -18.20
CA CYS A 38 21.75 36.74 -18.59
C CYS A 38 22.16 37.96 -19.42
N SER A 39 22.57 37.76 -20.68
CA SER A 39 22.44 38.72 -21.79
C SER A 39 23.11 38.18 -23.05
N SER A 40 22.39 38.27 -24.17
CA SER A 40 22.80 37.82 -25.50
C SER A 40 23.78 38.80 -26.16
N SER A 41 24.98 38.97 -25.60
CA SER A 41 26.14 39.55 -26.31
C SER A 41 27.40 39.58 -25.44
N CYS A 42 28.13 38.47 -25.37
CA CYS A 42 29.53 38.50 -24.97
C CYS A 42 30.23 37.18 -25.38
N VAL A 43 30.96 37.23 -26.50
CA VAL A 43 32.09 36.33 -26.73
C VAL A 43 33.26 36.95 -25.95
N ALA A 44 33.51 36.51 -24.72
CA ALA A 44 34.72 36.88 -23.99
C ALA A 44 35.01 35.89 -22.86
N SER A 45 36.09 35.11 -23.04
CA SER A 45 37.02 34.63 -22.02
C SER A 45 36.45 34.24 -20.64
N ALA A 46 36.16 32.94 -20.46
CA ALA A 46 36.07 32.34 -19.13
C ALA A 46 37.47 32.29 -18.50
N SER A 47 37.92 33.38 -17.88
CA SER A 47 38.97 33.34 -16.88
C SER A 47 38.34 32.94 -15.55
N SER A 48 37.98 31.66 -15.39
CA SER A 48 37.56 31.13 -14.10
C SER A 48 38.80 31.02 -13.21
N THR A 49 38.90 31.87 -12.19
CA THR A 49 39.93 31.82 -11.16
C THR A 49 39.77 30.53 -10.36
N SER A 50 40.51 29.48 -10.74
CA SER A 50 40.62 28.24 -9.97
C SER A 50 41.56 28.46 -8.78
N SER A 51 41.01 28.83 -7.63
CA SER A 51 41.77 28.97 -6.39
C SER A 51 41.53 27.76 -5.47
N PRO A 52 42.57 27.24 -4.78
CA PRO A 52 42.36 26.31 -3.67
C PRO A 52 41.46 26.97 -2.61
N ALA A 53 40.58 26.16 -2.01
CA ALA A 53 39.57 26.65 -1.09
C ALA A 53 39.40 25.68 0.09
N VAL A 54 38.86 26.18 1.19
CA VAL A 54 38.50 25.39 2.36
C VAL A 54 36.99 25.47 2.55
N ALA A 55 36.35 24.32 2.61
CA ALA A 55 34.95 24.20 3.01
C ALA A 55 34.87 23.94 4.51
N THR A 56 34.07 24.71 5.23
CA THR A 56 33.93 24.62 6.68
C THR A 56 32.46 24.45 7.03
N PHE A 57 32.13 23.37 7.74
CA PHE A 57 30.86 23.22 8.42
C PHE A 57 31.00 23.78 9.83
N SER A 58 30.09 24.65 10.22
CA SER A 58 29.99 25.21 11.58
C SER A 58 28.54 25.28 12.02
N ALA A 59 28.33 25.29 13.33
CA ALA A 59 27.07 25.70 13.94
C ALA A 59 27.35 26.94 14.80
N ASP A 60 26.93 28.11 14.34
CA ASP A 60 26.90 29.35 15.14
C ASP A 60 25.45 29.59 15.57
N ASP A 61 25.21 29.77 16.88
CA ASP A 61 23.88 29.98 17.50
C ASP A 61 22.80 28.94 17.11
N GLY A 62 23.19 27.68 16.84
CA GLY A 62 22.26 26.59 16.50
C GLY A 62 21.84 26.54 15.01
N VAL A 63 22.37 27.43 14.18
CA VAL A 63 22.20 27.39 12.72
C VAL A 63 23.42 26.73 12.11
N ALA A 64 23.25 25.54 11.54
CA ALA A 64 24.32 24.89 10.81
C ALA A 64 24.47 25.52 9.42
N GLU A 65 25.70 25.89 9.09
CA GLU A 65 26.06 26.55 7.85
C GLU A 65 27.28 25.88 7.21
N LEU A 66 27.36 25.98 5.89
CA LEU A 66 28.52 25.56 5.13
C LEU A 66 29.16 26.80 4.50
N ARG A 67 30.42 27.08 4.83
CA ARG A 67 31.16 28.21 4.27
C ARG A 67 32.28 27.71 3.38
N PHE A 68 32.36 28.23 2.15
CA PHE A 68 33.54 28.04 1.30
C PHE A 68 34.40 29.30 1.33
N ARG A 69 35.69 29.14 1.66
CA ARG A 69 36.67 30.23 1.71
C ARG A 69 37.81 29.96 0.73
N ARG A 70 38.07 30.89 -0.18
CA ARG A 70 39.23 30.82 -1.10
C ARG A 70 40.51 31.25 -0.37
N GLU A 71 41.63 30.59 -0.65
CA GLU A 71 42.92 30.92 -0.02
C GLU A 71 43.57 32.18 -0.59
N SER A 72 43.14 32.65 -1.78
CA SER A 72 43.79 33.76 -2.49
C SER A 72 43.28 35.16 -2.15
N ASP A 73 42.20 35.32 -1.37
CA ASP A 73 41.61 36.63 -1.07
C ASP A 73 41.93 37.07 0.35
N SER A 74 42.77 38.11 0.48
CA SER A 74 43.05 38.80 1.74
C SER A 74 41.88 39.69 2.21
N ASP A 75 40.80 39.78 1.44
CA ASP A 75 39.55 40.45 1.82
C ASP A 75 38.34 39.84 1.03
N GLY A 76 37.41 39.16 1.71
CA GLY A 76 36.00 39.09 1.28
C GLY A 76 35.45 37.95 0.40
N GLY A 77 36.21 36.94 -0.03
CA GLY A 77 35.68 35.87 -0.90
C GLY A 77 35.01 34.68 -0.19
N VAL A 78 34.05 34.90 0.71
CA VAL A 78 33.35 33.81 1.45
C VAL A 78 31.99 33.53 0.81
N VAL A 79 31.77 32.27 0.41
CA VAL A 79 30.45 31.79 -0.04
C VAL A 79 29.78 31.09 1.13
N ASN A 80 28.75 31.73 1.69
CA ASN A 80 27.90 31.14 2.72
C ASN A 80 26.78 30.34 2.07
N VAL A 81 26.63 29.09 2.48
CA VAL A 81 25.62 28.15 2.01
C VAL A 81 24.71 27.79 3.16
N ASP A 82 23.44 28.14 3.02
CA ASP A 82 22.38 27.67 3.90
C ASP A 82 22.10 26.20 3.62
N LEU A 83 22.41 25.35 4.59
CA LEU A 83 22.27 23.90 4.48
C LEU A 83 20.80 23.42 4.43
N THR A 84 19.84 24.26 4.82
CA THR A 84 18.41 23.92 4.73
C THR A 84 17.91 23.86 3.28
N THR A 85 18.39 24.77 2.44
CA THR A 85 18.00 24.88 1.02
C THR A 85 19.01 24.25 0.08
N ALA A 86 20.25 24.02 0.53
CA ALA A 86 21.30 23.49 -0.31
C ALA A 86 21.09 22.03 -0.76
N GLN A 87 21.45 21.78 -2.02
CA GLN A 87 21.55 20.46 -2.62
C GLN A 87 22.93 20.27 -3.23
N ILE A 88 23.47 19.06 -3.12
CA ILE A 88 24.77 18.70 -3.69
C ILE A 88 24.65 17.47 -4.59
N TRP A 89 25.16 17.58 -5.82
CA TRP A 89 25.19 16.47 -6.79
C TRP A 89 26.62 16.13 -7.17
N LYS A 90 26.90 14.84 -7.30
CA LYS A 90 28.16 14.35 -7.86
C LYS A 90 28.13 14.49 -9.38
N LEU A 91 29.10 15.21 -9.94
CA LEU A 91 29.36 15.23 -11.38
C LEU A 91 30.38 14.16 -11.80
N GLY A 92 31.18 13.66 -10.86
CA GLY A 92 32.17 12.61 -11.09
C GLY A 92 32.82 12.14 -9.78
N PRO A 93 33.88 11.30 -9.84
CA PRO A 93 34.54 10.77 -8.64
C PRO A 93 35.19 11.86 -7.77
N THR A 94 35.61 12.97 -8.38
CA THR A 94 36.31 14.07 -7.70
C THR A 94 35.64 15.43 -7.89
N GLN A 95 34.43 15.48 -8.46
CA GLN A 95 33.74 16.73 -8.77
C GLN A 95 32.28 16.69 -8.30
N ALA A 96 31.84 17.78 -7.68
CA ALA A 96 30.45 17.98 -7.26
C ALA A 96 29.96 19.40 -7.58
N VAL A 97 28.65 19.56 -7.68
CA VAL A 97 27.99 20.87 -7.77
C VAL A 97 27.09 21.03 -6.56
N CYS A 98 27.22 22.16 -5.88
CA CYS A 98 26.36 22.59 -4.79
C CYS A 98 25.50 23.76 -5.27
N ILE A 99 24.18 23.63 -5.22
CA ILE A 99 23.22 24.70 -5.51
C ILE A 99 22.51 25.07 -4.23
N PHE A 100 22.35 26.37 -3.99
CA PHE A 100 21.75 26.94 -2.79
C PHE A 100 21.13 28.30 -3.12
N ASP A 101 20.24 28.79 -2.25
CA ASP A 101 19.65 30.11 -2.44
C ASP A 101 20.63 31.21 -2.01
N GLY A 102 20.86 32.20 -2.90
CA GLY A 102 21.65 33.39 -2.59
C GLY A 102 20.77 34.61 -2.31
N SER A 103 21.20 35.46 -1.37
CA SER A 103 20.69 36.83 -1.20
C SER A 103 21.85 37.81 -1.35
N ASP A 104 21.72 38.82 -2.20
CA ASP A 104 22.66 39.96 -2.16
C ASP A 104 22.20 40.95 -1.10
N CYS A 105 23.15 41.47 -0.33
CA CYS A 105 22.90 42.36 0.80
C CYS A 105 22.53 43.81 0.41
N ASP A 106 22.16 44.06 -0.84
CA ASP A 106 21.61 45.33 -1.30
C ASP A 106 20.43 45.08 -2.23
N SER A 107 19.25 45.59 -1.84
CA SER A 107 17.93 45.55 -2.51
C SER A 107 17.02 44.35 -2.20
N ASN A 108 15.78 44.69 -1.83
CA ASN A 108 14.70 43.76 -1.51
C ASN A 108 14.24 42.96 -2.75
N GLU A 109 13.98 41.66 -2.51
CA GLU A 109 12.95 40.83 -3.18
C GLU A 109 13.23 40.06 -4.50
N GLU A 110 14.42 39.48 -4.72
CA GLU A 110 14.52 38.28 -5.59
C GLU A 110 15.50 37.24 -5.02
N LYS A 111 14.98 36.08 -4.57
CA LYS A 111 15.81 34.90 -4.26
C LYS A 111 16.20 34.23 -5.57
N TYR A 112 17.49 34.06 -5.81
CA TYR A 112 17.98 33.36 -6.98
C TYR A 112 18.91 32.21 -6.57
N SER A 113 18.88 31.11 -7.31
CA SER A 113 19.72 29.95 -7.04
C SER A 113 21.16 30.25 -7.47
N LYS A 114 22.09 30.25 -6.52
CA LYS A 114 23.54 30.28 -6.77
C LYS A 114 24.07 28.85 -6.83
N GLY A 115 25.07 28.63 -7.68
CA GLY A 115 25.72 27.33 -7.82
C GLY A 115 27.23 27.46 -7.72
N VAL A 116 27.87 26.54 -7.00
CA VAL A 116 29.33 26.40 -6.97
C VAL A 116 29.73 24.99 -7.37
N THR A 117 30.75 24.89 -8.22
CA THR A 117 31.39 23.63 -8.55
C THR A 117 32.58 23.41 -7.62
N VAL A 118 32.58 22.27 -6.94
CA VAL A 118 33.58 21.86 -5.97
C VAL A 118 34.44 20.74 -6.57
N GLN A 119 35.74 20.96 -6.60
CA GLN A 119 36.72 19.95 -7.02
C GLN A 119 37.50 19.43 -5.81
N PHE A 120 37.49 18.11 -5.61
CA PHE A 120 38.21 17.42 -4.54
C PHE A 120 39.57 16.90 -5.02
N ARG A 121 40.52 16.70 -4.11
CA ARG A 121 41.88 16.21 -4.47
C ARG A 121 41.88 14.72 -4.82
N ASN A 122 40.97 13.95 -4.24
CA ASN A 122 40.80 12.53 -4.49
C ASN A 122 39.35 12.09 -4.22
N GLU A 123 39.02 10.87 -4.63
CA GLU A 123 37.68 10.30 -4.50
C GLU A 123 37.26 10.07 -3.03
N GLU A 124 38.22 9.77 -2.16
CA GLU A 124 37.94 9.55 -0.74
C GLU A 124 37.53 10.86 -0.04
N GLU A 125 38.19 11.97 -0.33
CA GLU A 125 37.79 13.30 0.18
C GLU A 125 36.41 13.72 -0.33
N SER A 126 36.09 13.44 -1.59
CA SER A 126 34.74 13.63 -2.16
C SER A 126 33.71 12.82 -1.37
N ARG A 127 33.99 11.52 -1.12
CA ARG A 127 33.10 10.64 -0.36
C ARG A 127 32.88 11.12 1.08
N ILE A 128 33.94 11.53 1.78
CA ILE A 128 33.86 12.02 3.16
C ILE A 128 33.08 13.34 3.20
N PHE A 129 33.33 14.27 2.26
CA PHE A 129 32.63 15.54 2.19
C PHE A 129 31.12 15.36 1.98
N HIS A 130 30.72 14.49 1.04
CA HIS A 130 29.31 14.16 0.82
C HIS A 130 28.67 13.52 2.06
N CYS A 131 29.39 12.63 2.75
CA CYS A 131 28.90 12.03 4.00
C CYS A 131 28.68 13.09 5.09
N ALA A 132 29.63 14.02 5.24
CA ALA A 132 29.51 15.12 6.19
C ALA A 132 28.35 16.06 5.84
N PHE A 133 28.19 16.42 4.56
CA PHE A 133 27.07 17.25 4.10
C PHE A 133 25.71 16.65 4.48
N GLU A 134 25.52 15.35 4.24
CA GLU A 134 24.29 14.64 4.62
C GLU A 134 24.10 14.55 6.15
N GLN A 135 25.19 14.34 6.90
CA GLN A 135 25.14 14.31 8.37
C GLN A 135 24.73 15.66 8.96
N TRP A 136 25.31 16.75 8.46
CA TRP A 136 25.00 18.10 8.90
C TRP A 136 23.58 18.52 8.50
N LYS A 137 23.13 18.13 7.29
CA LYS A 137 21.74 18.34 6.85
C LYS A 137 20.73 17.58 7.73
N LYS A 138 21.02 16.34 8.10
CA LYS A 138 20.22 15.57 9.08
C LYS A 138 20.26 16.18 10.47
N GLY A 139 21.41 16.72 10.88
CA GLY A 139 21.61 17.43 12.15
C GLY A 139 20.67 18.61 12.34
N ILE A 140 20.44 19.39 11.29
CA ILE A 140 19.48 20.52 11.27
C ILE A 140 18.04 20.02 11.45
N VAL A 141 17.68 18.93 10.76
CA VAL A 141 16.35 18.30 10.90
C VAL A 141 16.13 17.80 12.33
N THR A 142 17.18 17.36 13.03
CA THR A 142 17.11 16.93 14.45
C THR A 142 17.22 18.06 15.48
N GLN A 143 17.70 19.25 15.11
CA GLN A 143 17.75 20.43 16.00
C GLN A 143 16.50 21.33 15.88
N GLY A 144 15.70 21.16 14.82
CA GLY A 144 14.31 21.60 14.83
C GLY A 144 13.57 20.89 15.96
N GLU A 145 12.73 21.63 16.69
CA GLU A 145 11.95 21.13 17.82
C GLU A 145 11.40 19.72 17.55
N SER A 146 11.49 18.84 18.55
CA SER A 146 10.85 17.51 18.55
C SER A 146 9.43 17.62 18.01
N LEU A 147 9.23 17.27 16.73
CA LEU A 147 7.91 17.30 16.10
C LEU A 147 6.96 16.43 16.93
N PRO A 148 5.67 16.77 17.02
CA PRO A 148 4.74 16.12 17.92
C PRO A 148 4.44 14.64 17.59
N ASN A 149 5.19 13.98 16.69
CA ASN A 149 4.84 12.75 15.96
C ASN A 149 5.26 11.44 16.63
N GLY A 150 5.67 11.48 17.90
CA GLY A 150 6.27 10.33 18.57
C GLY A 150 7.72 10.08 18.14
N THR A 151 8.36 9.06 18.71
CA THR A 151 9.78 8.80 18.49
C THR A 151 10.02 8.08 17.17
N LEU A 152 10.79 8.69 16.26
CA LEU A 152 11.34 8.01 15.09
C LEU A 152 12.34 6.92 15.52
N SER A 153 12.11 5.68 15.09
CA SER A 153 13.11 4.62 15.17
C SER A 153 14.15 4.81 14.06
N SER A 154 15.41 4.49 14.34
CA SER A 154 16.49 4.52 13.34
C SER A 154 16.33 3.49 12.22
N LYS A 155 15.37 2.57 12.37
CA LYS A 155 14.98 1.57 11.36
C LYS A 155 13.47 1.56 11.16
N SER A 156 13.07 1.47 9.90
CA SER A 156 11.66 1.40 9.46
C SER A 156 11.05 0.06 9.89
N LYS A 157 10.01 0.11 10.74
CA LYS A 157 9.29 -1.10 11.17
C LYS A 157 8.78 -1.92 10.00
N PHE A 158 8.39 -1.26 8.91
CA PHE A 158 7.94 -1.91 7.69
C PHE A 158 9.05 -2.78 7.08
N ASP A 159 10.26 -2.23 6.91
CA ASP A 159 11.39 -2.94 6.29
C ASP A 159 11.93 -4.08 7.17
N ASP A 160 11.75 -4.01 8.49
CA ASP A 160 12.13 -5.09 9.40
C ASP A 160 11.21 -6.33 9.26
N LYS A 161 9.95 -6.12 8.84
CA LYS A 161 8.93 -7.18 8.76
C LYS A 161 8.74 -7.74 7.36
N ILE A 162 8.95 -6.91 6.34
CA ILE A 162 8.58 -7.18 4.97
C ILE A 162 9.82 -7.46 4.11
N GLU A 163 9.76 -8.52 3.30
CA GLU A 163 10.83 -8.82 2.36
C GLU A 163 10.97 -7.69 1.32
N PRO A 164 12.20 -7.20 1.04
CA PRO A 164 12.42 -6.11 0.09
C PRO A 164 11.85 -6.36 -1.32
N SER A 165 11.87 -7.61 -1.78
CA SER A 165 11.31 -8.01 -3.08
C SER A 165 9.79 -7.81 -3.11
N SER A 166 9.08 -8.24 -2.06
CA SER A 166 7.63 -8.07 -1.89
C SER A 166 7.28 -6.59 -1.79
N ALA A 167 7.97 -5.83 -0.94
CA ALA A 167 7.78 -4.39 -0.80
C ALA A 167 7.92 -3.65 -2.13
N LYS A 168 8.97 -3.97 -2.90
CA LYS A 168 9.21 -3.35 -4.21
C LYS A 168 8.09 -3.68 -5.20
N MET A 169 7.64 -4.93 -5.27
CA MET A 169 6.53 -5.33 -6.14
C MET A 169 5.21 -4.64 -5.73
N TYR A 170 4.94 -4.56 -4.43
CA TYR A 170 3.78 -3.89 -3.87
C TYR A 170 3.72 -2.40 -4.26
N PHE A 171 4.77 -1.63 -3.98
CA PHE A 171 4.79 -0.21 -4.33
C PHE A 171 4.84 0.01 -5.85
N HIS A 172 5.46 -0.90 -6.61
CA HIS A 172 5.41 -0.83 -8.07
C HIS A 172 3.99 -1.02 -8.61
N TYR A 173 3.25 -2.00 -8.10
CA TYR A 173 1.85 -2.26 -8.46
C TYR A 173 0.98 -1.03 -8.17
N TYR A 174 1.03 -0.49 -6.95
CA TYR A 174 0.22 0.68 -6.58
C TYR A 174 0.67 2.00 -7.23
N GLY A 175 1.89 2.05 -7.77
CA GLY A 175 2.42 3.14 -8.59
C GLY A 175 1.85 3.22 -10.02
N GLN A 176 1.01 2.27 -10.44
CA GLN A 176 0.42 2.25 -11.79
C GLN A 176 -1.01 2.81 -11.80
N LEU A 177 -1.30 3.70 -12.76
CA LEU A 177 -2.62 4.31 -12.94
C LEU A 177 -3.72 3.27 -13.20
N LEU A 178 -3.40 2.15 -13.87
CA LEU A 178 -4.36 1.08 -14.14
C LEU A 178 -4.97 0.52 -12.84
N HIS A 179 -4.13 0.28 -11.83
CA HIS A 179 -4.59 -0.26 -10.55
C HIS A 179 -5.37 0.79 -9.75
N GLN A 180 -4.96 2.05 -9.79
CA GLN A 180 -5.75 3.16 -9.21
C GLN A 180 -7.11 3.30 -9.90
N GLN A 181 -7.17 3.17 -11.23
CA GLN A 181 -8.42 3.21 -11.98
C GLN A 181 -9.37 2.08 -11.56
N ASN A 182 -8.88 0.84 -11.43
CA ASN A 182 -9.70 -0.29 -10.98
C ASN A 182 -10.33 0.00 -9.61
N MET A 183 -9.56 0.59 -8.69
CA MET A 183 -10.03 0.99 -7.37
C MET A 183 -11.07 2.13 -7.42
N LEU A 184 -10.85 3.13 -8.27
CA LEU A 184 -11.77 4.27 -8.44
C LEU A 184 -13.08 3.88 -9.15
N GLN A 185 -13.04 2.91 -10.05
CA GLN A 185 -14.22 2.38 -10.75
C GLN A 185 -15.11 1.51 -9.86
N ASP A 186 -14.62 1.05 -8.72
CA ASP A 186 -15.46 0.50 -7.66
C ASP A 186 -16.25 1.65 -7.01
N TYR A 187 -17.44 1.89 -7.55
CA TYR A 187 -18.35 2.94 -7.08
C TYR A 187 -18.90 2.66 -5.68
N VAL A 188 -19.03 1.40 -5.27
CA VAL A 188 -19.49 1.05 -3.92
C VAL A 188 -18.41 1.48 -2.92
N ARG A 189 -17.15 1.15 -3.20
CA ARG A 189 -16.00 1.62 -2.42
C ARG A 189 -15.94 3.15 -2.41
N THR A 190 -15.69 3.76 -3.57
CA THR A 190 -15.35 5.19 -3.66
C THR A 190 -16.53 6.05 -3.20
N GLY A 191 -17.76 5.66 -3.56
CA GLY A 191 -18.99 6.33 -3.16
C GLY A 191 -19.26 6.25 -1.66
N THR A 192 -18.97 5.11 -1.01
CA THR A 192 -19.16 4.99 0.45
C THR A 192 -18.17 5.84 1.23
N TYR A 193 -16.90 5.91 0.79
CA TYR A 193 -15.91 6.83 1.35
C TYR A 193 -16.34 8.29 1.18
N TYR A 194 -16.77 8.67 -0.02
CA TYR A 194 -17.29 10.00 -0.29
C TYR A 194 -18.46 10.35 0.65
N ALA A 195 -19.46 9.47 0.76
CA ALA A 195 -20.60 9.67 1.63
C ALA A 195 -20.18 9.75 3.12
N ALA A 196 -19.28 8.88 3.57
CA ALA A 196 -18.77 8.89 4.93
C ALA A 196 -18.13 10.23 5.30
N VAL A 197 -17.36 10.83 4.38
CA VAL A 197 -16.70 12.13 4.58
C VAL A 197 -17.72 13.29 4.50
N ILE A 198 -18.51 13.35 3.43
CA ILE A 198 -19.39 14.50 3.15
C ILE A 198 -20.58 14.57 4.12
N GLU A 199 -21.17 13.44 4.49
CA GLU A 199 -22.28 13.45 5.46
C GLU A 199 -21.82 13.71 6.89
N ASN A 200 -20.55 13.43 7.19
CA ASN A 200 -19.91 13.81 8.45
C ASN A 200 -19.04 15.06 8.30
N ARG A 201 -19.42 15.99 7.42
CA ARG A 201 -18.67 17.23 7.17
C ARG A 201 -18.25 17.97 8.44
N ALA A 202 -19.08 17.94 9.49
CA ALA A 202 -18.80 18.57 10.78
C ALA A 202 -17.54 18.01 11.47
N ASP A 203 -17.17 16.76 11.21
CA ASP A 203 -15.93 16.17 11.70
C ASP A 203 -14.71 16.70 10.95
N PHE A 204 -14.83 17.04 9.66
CA PHE A 204 -13.73 17.47 8.80
C PHE A 204 -13.55 18.99 8.73
N PHE A 205 -14.62 19.77 8.85
CA PHE A 205 -14.59 21.21 8.63
C PHE A 205 -13.63 21.94 9.59
N GLY A 206 -12.64 22.65 9.03
CA GLY A 206 -11.63 23.37 9.81
C GLY A 206 -10.63 22.47 10.55
N ARG A 207 -10.61 21.16 10.26
CA ARG A 207 -9.72 20.18 10.91
C ARG A 207 -8.51 19.83 10.07
N VAL A 208 -7.48 19.29 10.72
CA VAL A 208 -6.30 18.71 10.07
C VAL A 208 -6.55 17.23 9.82
N VAL A 209 -6.31 16.79 8.59
CA VAL A 209 -6.52 15.42 8.14
C VAL A 209 -5.21 14.80 7.66
N VAL A 210 -5.00 13.52 7.97
CA VAL A 210 -3.92 12.73 7.38
C VAL A 210 -4.54 11.60 6.57
N ASP A 211 -4.15 11.51 5.30
CA ASP A 211 -4.54 10.46 4.36
C ASP A 211 -3.36 9.49 4.18
N VAL A 212 -3.52 8.26 4.67
CA VAL A 212 -2.45 7.25 4.71
C VAL A 212 -2.56 6.33 3.51
N GLY A 213 -1.49 6.25 2.71
CA GLY A 213 -1.52 5.52 1.44
C GLY A 213 -2.47 6.19 0.46
N ALA A 214 -2.28 7.50 0.27
CA ALA A 214 -3.23 8.36 -0.43
C ALA A 214 -3.49 7.92 -1.88
N GLY A 215 -2.61 7.12 -2.48
CA GLY A 215 -2.72 6.67 -3.86
C GLY A 215 -2.85 7.87 -4.79
N SER A 216 -3.92 7.91 -5.58
CA SER A 216 -4.23 9.06 -6.45
C SER A 216 -4.56 10.37 -5.71
N GLY A 217 -4.75 10.35 -4.38
CA GLY A 217 -5.15 11.51 -3.57
C GLY A 217 -6.67 11.76 -3.52
N ILE A 218 -7.48 10.80 -3.97
CA ILE A 218 -8.94 10.97 -4.06
C ILE A 218 -9.60 11.21 -2.68
N LEU A 219 -9.17 10.52 -1.63
CA LEU A 219 -9.71 10.69 -0.28
C LEU A 219 -9.30 12.04 0.31
N SER A 220 -8.06 12.47 0.05
CA SER A 220 -7.59 13.82 0.37
C SER A 220 -8.44 14.91 -0.28
N LEU A 221 -8.84 14.73 -1.54
CA LEU A 221 -9.75 15.66 -2.22
C LEU A 221 -11.15 15.68 -1.59
N PHE A 222 -11.68 14.53 -1.15
CA PHE A 222 -12.95 14.48 -0.43
C PHE A 222 -12.88 15.21 0.92
N ALA A 223 -11.78 15.03 1.67
CA ALA A 223 -11.56 15.74 2.92
C ALA A 223 -11.47 17.27 2.70
N ALA A 224 -10.77 17.71 1.65
CA ALA A 224 -10.71 19.12 1.26
C ALA A 224 -12.10 19.66 0.86
N GLN A 225 -12.90 18.89 0.12
CA GLN A 225 -14.30 19.24 -0.23
C GLN A 225 -15.19 19.40 1.00
N ALA A 226 -15.01 18.55 2.03
CA ALA A 226 -15.69 18.69 3.31
C ALA A 226 -15.27 19.97 4.06
N GLY A 227 -14.18 20.61 3.65
CA GLY A 227 -13.69 21.86 4.21
C GLY A 227 -12.63 21.67 5.28
N ALA A 228 -11.83 20.60 5.19
CA ALA A 228 -10.61 20.47 5.98
C ALA A 228 -9.77 21.75 5.92
N LYS A 229 -9.14 22.08 7.06
CA LYS A 229 -8.16 23.18 7.17
C LYS A 229 -6.93 22.82 6.34
N HIS A 230 -6.41 21.61 6.52
CA HIS A 230 -5.28 21.08 5.78
C HIS A 230 -5.34 19.55 5.72
N VAL A 231 -4.79 18.97 4.65
CA VAL A 231 -4.69 17.53 4.45
C VAL A 231 -3.24 17.16 4.12
N TYR A 232 -2.64 16.28 4.92
CA TYR A 232 -1.35 15.67 4.60
C TYR A 232 -1.59 14.31 3.94
N ALA A 233 -1.27 14.21 2.65
CA ALA A 233 -1.46 13.02 1.84
C ALA A 233 -0.15 12.23 1.73
N ILE A 234 -0.01 11.15 2.50
CA ILE A 234 1.21 10.34 2.55
C ILE A 234 1.09 9.19 1.55
N GLU A 235 2.01 9.12 0.59
CA GLU A 235 2.04 8.06 -0.42
C GLU A 235 3.48 7.58 -0.66
N ALA A 236 3.72 6.28 -0.54
CA ALA A 236 5.07 5.73 -0.60
C ALA A 236 5.52 5.41 -2.04
N SER A 237 4.58 5.12 -2.94
CA SER A 237 4.88 4.76 -4.33
C SER A 237 5.09 5.99 -5.23
N GLU A 238 5.43 5.73 -6.49
CA GLU A 238 5.48 6.74 -7.55
C GLU A 238 4.11 7.38 -7.84
N MET A 239 3.02 6.86 -7.27
CA MET A 239 1.69 7.47 -7.39
C MET A 239 1.63 8.87 -6.74
N ALA A 240 2.52 9.18 -5.80
CA ALA A 240 2.63 10.51 -5.18
C ALA A 240 2.77 11.65 -6.23
N ASP A 241 3.51 11.39 -7.32
CA ASP A 241 3.71 12.38 -8.39
C ASP A 241 2.42 12.60 -9.19
N TYR A 242 1.63 11.55 -9.39
CA TYR A 242 0.32 11.64 -10.04
C TYR A 242 -0.73 12.27 -9.12
N ALA A 243 -0.70 11.98 -7.83
CA ALA A 243 -1.54 12.65 -6.83
C ALA A 243 -1.28 14.16 -6.84
N THR A 244 -0.01 14.56 -6.83
CA THR A 244 0.40 15.97 -6.94
C THR A 244 -0.16 16.62 -8.20
N LYS A 245 -0.08 15.94 -9.35
CA LYS A 245 -0.66 16.43 -10.62
C LYS A 245 -2.19 16.57 -10.55
N LEU A 246 -2.89 15.58 -9.99
CA LEU A 246 -4.35 15.60 -9.86
C LEU A 246 -4.81 16.72 -8.93
N ILE A 247 -4.14 16.90 -7.80
CA ILE A 247 -4.41 17.94 -6.81
C ILE A 247 -4.16 19.34 -7.41
N ALA A 248 -3.05 19.53 -8.13
CA ALA A 248 -2.77 20.78 -8.83
C ALA A 248 -3.81 21.11 -9.92
N GLY A 249 -4.39 20.09 -10.55
CA GLY A 249 -5.52 20.24 -11.49
C GLY A 249 -6.84 20.68 -10.85
N ASN A 250 -6.92 20.70 -9.51
CA ASN A 250 -8.10 21.08 -8.72
C ASN A 250 -7.76 22.21 -7.73
N PRO A 251 -7.36 23.40 -8.20
CA PRO A 251 -6.76 24.44 -7.35
C PRO A 251 -7.63 24.90 -6.18
N ALA A 252 -8.97 24.96 -6.36
CA ALA A 252 -9.90 25.34 -5.29
C ALA A 252 -9.86 24.41 -4.06
N LEU A 253 -9.36 23.18 -4.22
CA LEU A 253 -9.17 22.20 -3.16
C LEU A 253 -7.68 22.02 -2.83
N GLY A 254 -6.81 22.08 -3.84
CA GLY A 254 -5.42 21.69 -3.75
C GLY A 254 -4.54 22.58 -2.89
N GLU A 255 -4.89 23.87 -2.70
CA GLU A 255 -4.16 24.77 -1.79
C GLU A 255 -4.11 24.27 -0.33
N ARG A 256 -5.00 23.33 0.03
CA ARG A 256 -5.11 22.76 1.38
C ARG A 256 -4.49 21.38 1.50
N ILE A 257 -3.88 20.84 0.44
CA ILE A 257 -3.39 19.46 0.41
C ILE A 257 -1.89 19.48 0.14
N THR A 258 -1.12 18.88 1.04
CA THR A 258 0.32 18.64 0.86
C THR A 258 0.55 17.15 0.62
N VAL A 259 1.13 16.81 -0.53
CA VAL A 259 1.55 15.43 -0.82
C VAL A 259 2.94 15.19 -0.25
N ILE A 260 3.09 14.11 0.52
CA ILE A 260 4.34 13.70 1.15
C ILE A 260 4.70 12.32 0.59
N LYS A 261 5.75 12.27 -0.23
CA LYS A 261 6.25 11.02 -0.79
C LYS A 261 7.11 10.29 0.25
N GLY A 262 6.68 9.11 0.69
CA GLY A 262 7.42 8.28 1.63
C GLY A 262 6.54 7.30 2.39
N LYS A 263 7.18 6.38 3.13
CA LYS A 263 6.47 5.46 4.02
C LYS A 263 6.05 6.18 5.29
N VAL A 264 4.86 5.85 5.81
CA VAL A 264 4.35 6.39 7.08
C VAL A 264 5.35 6.21 8.20
N GLU A 265 6.09 5.12 8.23
CA GLU A 265 7.10 4.76 9.22
C GLU A 265 8.34 5.67 9.19
N GLU A 266 8.53 6.44 8.12
CA GLU A 266 9.76 7.20 7.84
C GLU A 266 9.52 8.72 7.71
N VAL A 267 8.28 9.13 7.43
CA VAL A 267 7.91 10.55 7.25
C VAL A 267 7.57 11.24 8.58
N GLU A 268 7.61 12.56 8.56
CA GLU A 268 7.27 13.44 9.70
C GLU A 268 6.24 14.48 9.25
N LEU A 269 5.36 14.88 10.18
CA LEU A 269 4.33 15.91 9.98
C LEU A 269 4.56 17.12 10.90
N PRO A 270 4.20 18.34 10.49
CA PRO A 270 4.41 19.52 11.32
C PRO A 270 3.43 19.62 12.52
N GLU A 271 2.28 18.94 12.46
CA GLU A 271 1.26 18.94 13.51
C GLU A 271 0.50 17.61 13.57
N LYS A 272 -0.12 17.31 14.71
CA LYS A 272 -1.04 16.16 14.86
C LYS A 272 -2.35 16.42 14.12
N ALA A 273 -2.96 15.37 13.61
CA ALA A 273 -4.24 15.41 12.91
C ALA A 273 -5.43 15.19 13.84
N ASP A 274 -6.58 15.77 13.50
CA ASP A 274 -7.86 15.49 14.12
C ASP A 274 -8.53 14.24 13.51
N ILE A 275 -8.24 13.97 12.24
CA ILE A 275 -8.78 12.82 11.50
C ILE A 275 -7.64 12.12 10.78
N LEU A 276 -7.64 10.80 10.90
CA LEU A 276 -6.85 9.92 10.06
C LEU A 276 -7.80 9.14 9.16
N ILE A 277 -7.62 9.27 7.85
CA ILE A 277 -8.38 8.57 6.83
C ILE A 277 -7.45 7.66 6.03
N SER A 278 -7.94 6.49 5.64
CA SER A 278 -7.21 5.58 4.77
C SER A 278 -8.15 4.55 4.15
N GLU A 279 -7.67 3.88 3.12
CA GLU A 279 -8.23 2.64 2.62
C GLU A 279 -7.18 1.54 2.78
N PRO A 280 -7.08 0.91 3.98
CA PRO A 280 -6.06 -0.08 4.27
C PRO A 280 -6.54 -1.53 4.07
N MET A 281 -7.70 -1.75 3.43
CA MET A 281 -8.34 -3.06 3.40
C MET A 281 -7.86 -3.89 2.21
N GLY A 282 -7.25 -5.05 2.50
CA GLY A 282 -7.00 -6.09 1.50
C GLY A 282 -8.10 -7.15 1.44
N THR A 283 -7.89 -8.19 0.64
CA THR A 283 -8.69 -9.43 0.71
C THR A 283 -8.75 -9.95 2.15
N LEU A 284 -9.92 -10.40 2.60
CA LEU A 284 -10.16 -10.79 4.00
C LEU A 284 -9.85 -9.67 5.01
N LEU A 285 -9.96 -8.39 4.61
CA LEU A 285 -9.60 -7.19 5.39
C LEU A 285 -8.09 -7.02 5.67
N VAL A 286 -7.37 -8.11 5.93
CA VAL A 286 -6.00 -8.08 6.47
C VAL A 286 -4.90 -8.28 5.43
N ASN A 287 -5.20 -8.81 4.24
CA ASN A 287 -4.17 -9.05 3.23
C ASN A 287 -3.41 -7.76 2.90
N GLU A 288 -2.18 -7.88 2.41
CA GLU A 288 -1.25 -6.77 2.15
C GLU A 288 -0.65 -6.12 3.41
N ARG A 289 -1.18 -6.47 4.59
CA ARG A 289 -0.70 -6.03 5.91
C ARG A 289 -0.70 -4.50 6.09
N MET A 290 -1.48 -3.77 5.30
CA MET A 290 -1.56 -2.30 5.37
C MET A 290 -2.21 -1.79 6.66
N LEU A 291 -3.03 -2.61 7.32
CA LEU A 291 -3.59 -2.29 8.64
C LEU A 291 -2.52 -2.02 9.71
N GLU A 292 -1.33 -2.63 9.60
CA GLU A 292 -0.23 -2.36 10.52
C GLU A 292 0.26 -0.92 10.37
N THR A 293 0.48 -0.48 9.12
CA THR A 293 0.82 0.91 8.80
C THR A 293 -0.28 1.89 9.22
N TYR A 294 -1.55 1.49 9.09
CA TYR A 294 -2.70 2.30 9.54
C TYR A 294 -2.70 2.52 11.06
N VAL A 295 -2.43 1.47 11.84
CA VAL A 295 -2.30 1.55 13.31
C VAL A 295 -1.06 2.35 13.73
N ILE A 296 0.07 2.18 13.04
CA ILE A 296 1.28 3.00 13.27
C ILE A 296 0.97 4.48 13.00
N ALA A 297 0.27 4.80 11.91
CA ALA A 297 -0.09 6.17 11.57
C ALA A 297 -1.01 6.79 12.64
N ARG A 298 -1.93 6.02 13.22
CA ARG A 298 -2.75 6.46 14.37
C ARG A 298 -1.86 6.90 15.53
N ASP A 299 -0.96 6.03 15.97
CA ASP A 299 -0.11 6.29 17.13
C ASP A 299 0.82 7.49 16.90
N ARG A 300 1.31 7.64 15.66
CA ARG A 300 2.23 8.71 15.28
C ARG A 300 1.57 10.04 14.96
N PHE A 301 0.46 10.06 14.25
CA PHE A 301 -0.07 11.28 13.65
C PHE A 301 -1.43 11.71 14.18
N LEU A 302 -2.20 10.83 14.81
CA LEU A 302 -3.52 11.19 15.32
C LEU A 302 -3.42 11.82 16.72
N ALA A 303 -4.20 12.88 16.96
CA ALA A 303 -4.40 13.44 18.28
C ALA A 303 -5.19 12.46 19.19
N PRO A 304 -5.05 12.51 20.52
CA PRO A 304 -5.77 11.60 21.43
C PRO A 304 -7.30 11.64 21.31
N THR A 305 -7.86 12.77 20.87
CA THR A 305 -9.30 12.96 20.62
C THR A 305 -9.68 12.81 19.14
N GLY A 306 -8.72 12.44 18.30
CA GLY A 306 -8.90 12.32 16.87
C GLY A 306 -9.74 11.11 16.49
N LYS A 307 -10.22 11.10 15.24
CA LYS A 307 -11.06 10.04 14.69
C LYS A 307 -10.35 9.28 13.58
N MET A 308 -10.69 8.00 13.45
CA MET A 308 -10.22 7.14 12.37
C MET A 308 -11.36 6.84 11.39
N PHE A 309 -11.06 6.92 10.11
CA PHE A 309 -11.99 6.65 9.01
C PHE A 309 -11.32 5.63 8.05
N PRO A 310 -11.66 4.33 8.14
CA PRO A 310 -12.62 3.69 9.05
C PRO A 310 -12.11 3.51 10.49
N SER A 311 -13.02 3.33 11.45
CA SER A 311 -12.69 3.13 12.87
C SER A 311 -12.72 1.67 13.31
N VAL A 312 -13.57 0.85 12.69
CA VAL A 312 -13.74 -0.57 13.05
C VAL A 312 -13.81 -1.40 11.78
N GLY A 313 -13.17 -2.56 11.79
CA GLY A 313 -13.34 -3.62 10.80
C GLY A 313 -14.03 -4.84 11.41
N ARG A 314 -14.80 -5.57 10.61
CA ARG A 314 -15.40 -6.85 10.96
C ARG A 314 -15.05 -7.88 9.91
N ILE A 315 -14.41 -8.98 10.31
CA ILE A 315 -14.27 -10.16 9.45
C ILE A 315 -15.48 -11.03 9.74
N HIS A 316 -16.33 -11.24 8.74
CA HIS A 316 -17.49 -12.13 8.82
C HIS A 316 -17.12 -13.51 8.28
N MET A 317 -17.67 -14.55 8.90
CA MET A 317 -17.40 -15.94 8.55
C MET A 317 -18.69 -16.76 8.61
N ALA A 318 -18.88 -17.66 7.66
CA ALA A 318 -19.97 -18.63 7.66
C ALA A 318 -19.59 -19.91 6.90
N PRO A 319 -19.97 -21.11 7.37
CA PRO A 319 -19.79 -22.34 6.61
C PRO A 319 -20.64 -22.31 5.33
N PHE A 320 -20.11 -22.83 4.22
CA PHE A 320 -20.84 -22.88 2.95
C PHE A 320 -20.91 -24.29 2.36
N SER A 321 -21.88 -24.50 1.48
CA SER A 321 -22.08 -25.73 0.71
C SER A 321 -22.12 -25.43 -0.78
N ASP A 322 -21.03 -25.71 -1.49
CA ASP A 322 -20.92 -25.54 -2.95
C ASP A 322 -20.17 -26.74 -3.56
N GLU A 323 -20.94 -27.72 -4.04
CA GLU A 323 -20.41 -28.93 -4.68
C GLU A 323 -19.66 -28.59 -5.98
N TYR A 324 -20.16 -27.62 -6.74
CA TYR A 324 -19.58 -27.24 -8.03
C TYR A 324 -18.17 -26.69 -7.84
N LEU A 325 -17.98 -25.77 -6.88
CA LEU A 325 -16.66 -25.26 -6.55
C LEU A 325 -15.71 -26.38 -6.09
N PHE A 326 -16.19 -27.24 -5.18
CA PHE A 326 -15.36 -28.33 -4.66
C PHE A 326 -14.88 -29.26 -5.79
N VAL A 327 -15.78 -29.67 -6.68
CA VAL A 327 -15.46 -30.51 -7.84
C VAL A 327 -14.54 -29.77 -8.80
N GLU A 328 -14.74 -28.47 -9.04
CA GLU A 328 -13.87 -27.66 -9.88
C GLU A 328 -12.42 -27.64 -9.37
N VAL A 329 -12.21 -27.39 -8.07
CA VAL A 329 -10.89 -27.40 -7.44
C VAL A 329 -10.27 -28.81 -7.49
N ALA A 330 -11.04 -29.84 -7.14
CA ALA A 330 -10.57 -31.23 -7.17
C ALA A 330 -10.20 -31.69 -8.59
N ASN A 331 -10.97 -31.28 -9.60
CA ASN A 331 -10.76 -31.69 -10.99
C ASN A 331 -9.48 -31.13 -11.60
N LYS A 332 -8.94 -30.00 -11.11
CA LYS A 332 -7.63 -29.48 -11.55
C LYS A 332 -6.52 -30.51 -11.33
N ALA A 333 -6.62 -31.31 -10.26
CA ALA A 333 -5.66 -32.37 -9.96
C ALA A 333 -5.71 -33.54 -10.96
N LEU A 334 -6.84 -33.78 -11.63
CA LEU A 334 -7.01 -34.92 -12.54
C LEU A 334 -6.04 -34.92 -13.71
N PHE A 335 -5.57 -33.74 -14.15
CA PHE A 335 -4.50 -33.62 -15.15
C PHE A 335 -3.28 -34.47 -14.78
N TRP A 336 -2.93 -34.54 -13.49
CA TRP A 336 -1.77 -35.26 -13.00
C TRP A 336 -2.00 -36.77 -12.88
N GLN A 337 -3.21 -37.28 -13.11
CA GLN A 337 -3.49 -38.73 -13.10
C GLN A 337 -3.08 -39.45 -14.40
N GLN A 338 -2.56 -38.72 -15.39
CA GLN A 338 -2.16 -39.27 -16.68
C GLN A 338 -0.93 -40.17 -16.55
N LYS A 339 -1.10 -41.46 -16.90
CA LYS A 339 -0.01 -42.45 -16.89
C LYS A 339 0.93 -42.39 -18.09
N ASN A 340 0.52 -41.71 -19.17
CA ASN A 340 1.26 -41.64 -20.43
C ASN A 340 1.07 -40.26 -21.11
N TYR A 341 1.59 -39.21 -20.48
CA TYR A 341 1.68 -37.88 -21.07
C TYR A 341 2.95 -37.81 -21.93
N PHE A 342 2.81 -37.99 -23.25
CA PHE A 342 3.93 -38.06 -24.20
C PHE A 342 5.05 -39.04 -23.77
N GLY A 343 4.69 -40.22 -23.25
CA GLY A 343 5.65 -41.22 -22.76
C GLY A 343 6.03 -41.08 -21.28
N VAL A 344 5.51 -40.08 -20.56
CA VAL A 344 5.84 -39.80 -19.16
C VAL A 344 4.65 -40.07 -18.24
N ASN A 345 4.88 -40.75 -17.11
CA ASN A 345 3.87 -40.93 -16.08
C ASN A 345 3.86 -39.74 -15.11
N LEU A 346 2.76 -38.99 -15.08
CA LEU A 346 2.58 -37.81 -14.21
C LEU A 346 2.02 -38.15 -12.82
N THR A 347 1.50 -39.37 -12.61
CA THR A 347 0.82 -39.76 -11.36
C THR A 347 1.61 -39.53 -10.07
N PRO A 348 2.97 -39.61 -10.04
CA PRO A 348 3.72 -39.32 -8.82
C PRO A 348 3.52 -37.90 -8.26
N LEU A 349 3.05 -36.94 -9.08
CA LEU A 349 2.80 -35.56 -8.66
C LEU A 349 1.34 -35.26 -8.32
N HIS A 350 0.42 -36.22 -8.50
CA HIS A 350 -1.02 -36.01 -8.30
C HIS A 350 -1.37 -35.55 -6.88
N GLU A 351 -0.83 -36.20 -5.85
CA GLU A 351 -1.13 -35.86 -4.45
C GLU A 351 -0.64 -34.45 -4.09
N SER A 352 0.59 -34.10 -4.49
CA SER A 352 1.15 -32.77 -4.28
C SER A 352 0.33 -31.70 -5.00
N ALA A 353 -0.11 -31.96 -6.23
CA ALA A 353 -0.96 -31.04 -6.98
C ALA A 353 -2.34 -30.87 -6.32
N PHE A 354 -2.97 -31.98 -5.90
CA PHE A 354 -4.25 -31.95 -5.19
C PHE A 354 -4.15 -31.09 -3.91
N GLN A 355 -3.14 -31.32 -3.07
CA GLN A 355 -2.92 -30.51 -1.88
C GLN A 355 -2.65 -29.04 -2.23
N GLY A 356 -1.86 -28.78 -3.27
CA GLY A 356 -1.58 -27.43 -3.75
C GLY A 356 -2.83 -26.66 -4.17
N TYR A 357 -3.75 -27.29 -4.93
CA TYR A 357 -5.00 -26.64 -5.33
C TYR A 357 -5.93 -26.34 -4.15
N PHE A 358 -5.97 -27.22 -3.14
CA PHE A 358 -6.75 -26.97 -1.91
C PHE A 358 -6.06 -26.03 -0.91
N SER A 359 -4.78 -25.70 -1.10
CA SER A 359 -4.08 -24.67 -0.32
C SER A 359 -4.27 -23.24 -0.86
N GLN A 360 -5.01 -23.07 -1.95
CA GLN A 360 -5.35 -21.75 -2.49
C GLN A 360 -6.75 -21.35 -2.02
N PRO A 361 -6.92 -20.21 -1.32
CA PRO A 361 -8.24 -19.70 -1.06
C PRO A 361 -8.83 -19.14 -2.37
N VAL A 362 -10.14 -19.20 -2.52
CA VAL A 362 -10.85 -18.78 -3.73
C VAL A 362 -11.44 -17.40 -3.50
N VAL A 363 -11.23 -16.47 -4.44
CA VAL A 363 -11.82 -15.13 -4.41
C VAL A 363 -12.83 -15.01 -5.54
N ASP A 364 -14.11 -14.89 -5.18
CA ASP A 364 -15.22 -14.63 -6.11
C ASP A 364 -16.49 -14.14 -5.41
N ALA A 365 -17.46 -13.71 -6.21
CA ALA A 365 -18.81 -13.45 -5.74
C ALA A 365 -19.61 -14.75 -5.75
N PHE A 366 -20.41 -14.98 -4.70
CA PHE A 366 -21.27 -16.15 -4.61
C PHE A 366 -22.66 -15.82 -4.04
N ASP A 367 -23.61 -16.71 -4.30
CA ASP A 367 -24.99 -16.55 -3.81
C ASP A 367 -25.07 -16.81 -2.29
N PRO A 368 -25.59 -15.89 -1.47
CA PRO A 368 -25.68 -16.06 -0.03
C PRO A 368 -26.52 -17.27 0.41
N ARG A 369 -27.35 -17.84 -0.48
CA ARG A 369 -28.11 -19.09 -0.22
C ARG A 369 -27.20 -20.33 -0.08
N LEU A 370 -25.94 -20.24 -0.49
CA LEU A 370 -24.95 -21.31 -0.28
C LEU A 370 -24.45 -21.39 1.18
N LEU A 371 -24.75 -20.39 2.00
CA LEU A 371 -24.39 -20.39 3.42
C LEU A 371 -25.23 -21.41 4.20
N VAL A 372 -24.55 -22.21 5.02
CA VAL A 372 -25.14 -23.30 5.80
C VAL A 372 -25.63 -22.82 7.17
N ALA A 373 -25.10 -21.70 7.67
CA ALA A 373 -25.45 -21.10 8.94
C ALA A 373 -25.41 -19.57 8.84
N PRO A 374 -26.08 -18.84 9.75
CA PRO A 374 -25.88 -17.40 9.91
C PRO A 374 -24.42 -17.07 10.15
N ALA A 375 -23.97 -15.95 9.61
CA ALA A 375 -22.60 -15.49 9.78
C ALA A 375 -22.32 -15.07 11.23
N THR A 376 -21.11 -15.36 11.68
CA THR A 376 -20.51 -14.73 12.86
C THR A 376 -19.46 -13.73 12.40
N TYR A 377 -18.95 -12.89 13.31
CA TYR A 377 -17.88 -11.95 12.97
C TYR A 377 -16.86 -11.77 14.09
N HIS A 378 -15.64 -11.43 13.69
CA HIS A 378 -14.55 -10.99 14.56
C HIS A 378 -14.32 -9.49 14.35
N VAL A 379 -14.15 -8.74 15.44
CA VAL A 379 -14.06 -7.27 15.42
C VAL A 379 -12.61 -6.84 15.58
N LEU A 380 -12.15 -5.97 14.69
CA LEU A 380 -10.90 -5.25 14.80
C LEU A 380 -11.21 -3.77 15.07
N ASP A 381 -10.93 -3.30 16.29
CA ASP A 381 -11.09 -1.89 16.65
C ASP A 381 -9.78 -1.15 16.37
N PHE A 382 -9.72 -0.44 15.24
CA PHE A 382 -8.52 0.25 14.79
C PHE A 382 -8.11 1.38 15.73
N ALA A 383 -9.01 1.89 16.59
CA ALA A 383 -8.69 2.95 17.54
C ALA A 383 -7.99 2.43 18.80
N GLN A 384 -8.14 1.14 19.13
CA GLN A 384 -7.64 0.55 20.39
C GLN A 384 -6.59 -0.54 20.19
N MET A 385 -6.64 -1.25 19.07
CA MET A 385 -5.73 -2.37 18.82
C MET A 385 -4.28 -1.93 18.67
N LYS A 386 -3.36 -2.82 19.00
CA LYS A 386 -1.94 -2.62 18.75
C LYS A 386 -1.54 -3.23 17.42
N GLU A 387 -0.41 -2.78 16.91
CA GLU A 387 0.18 -3.34 15.69
C GLU A 387 0.46 -4.84 15.86
N GLU A 388 0.94 -5.26 17.04
CA GLU A 388 1.28 -6.65 17.32
C GLU A 388 0.08 -7.59 17.33
N ASP A 389 -1.13 -7.05 17.59
CA ASP A 389 -2.37 -7.83 17.56
C ASP A 389 -2.71 -8.31 16.14
N LEU A 390 -2.11 -7.71 15.11
CA LEU A 390 -2.29 -8.11 13.69
C LEU A 390 -1.34 -9.24 13.27
N TYR A 391 -0.31 -9.58 14.05
CA TYR A 391 0.66 -10.59 13.62
C TYR A 391 0.07 -12.00 13.66
N GLU A 392 -0.82 -12.24 14.62
CA GLU A 392 -1.52 -13.50 14.77
C GLU A 392 -2.94 -13.24 15.27
N LEU A 393 -3.93 -13.60 14.45
CA LEU A 393 -5.34 -13.51 14.79
C LEU A 393 -5.88 -14.92 15.00
N ASP A 394 -6.27 -15.26 16.23
CA ASP A 394 -6.93 -16.53 16.54
C ASP A 394 -8.44 -16.31 16.77
N ILE A 395 -9.25 -16.82 15.83
CA ILE A 395 -10.69 -16.57 15.78
C ILE A 395 -11.43 -17.89 16.06
N PRO A 396 -12.04 -18.07 17.25
CA PRO A 396 -12.83 -19.26 17.54
C PRO A 396 -14.11 -19.27 16.71
N LEU A 397 -14.41 -20.43 16.12
CA LEU A 397 -15.56 -20.62 15.25
C LEU A 397 -16.63 -21.44 15.95
N LYS A 398 -17.87 -20.95 15.89
CA LYS A 398 -19.05 -21.65 16.40
C LYS A 398 -20.28 -21.29 15.57
N PHE A 399 -20.87 -22.30 14.94
CA PHE A 399 -22.05 -22.16 14.09
C PHE A 399 -23.09 -23.22 14.43
N THR A 400 -24.36 -22.93 14.14
CA THR A 400 -25.44 -23.91 14.15
C THR A 400 -25.97 -24.06 12.72
N ALA A 401 -25.83 -25.25 12.15
CA ALA A 401 -26.27 -25.54 10.79
C ALA A 401 -27.78 -25.34 10.67
N SER A 402 -28.21 -24.50 9.73
CA SER A 402 -29.63 -24.23 9.45
C SER A 402 -30.25 -25.32 8.58
N VAL A 403 -29.42 -26.03 7.81
CA VAL A 403 -29.83 -27.06 6.85
C VAL A 403 -28.92 -28.28 6.98
N GLY A 404 -29.46 -29.46 6.67
CA GLY A 404 -28.65 -30.68 6.53
C GLY A 404 -27.97 -30.69 5.17
N THR A 405 -26.64 -30.73 5.12
CA THR A 405 -25.86 -30.68 3.87
C THR A 405 -24.40 -31.11 4.08
N ARG A 406 -23.63 -31.11 3.00
CA ARG A 406 -22.18 -31.25 3.00
C ARG A 406 -21.52 -29.86 3.05
N VAL A 407 -20.83 -29.56 4.15
CA VAL A 407 -20.06 -28.32 4.34
C VAL A 407 -18.74 -28.45 3.60
N HIS A 408 -18.56 -27.59 2.60
CA HIS A 408 -17.40 -27.59 1.71
C HIS A 408 -16.28 -26.67 2.19
N GLY A 409 -16.57 -25.78 3.14
CA GLY A 409 -15.57 -24.85 3.63
C GLY A 409 -16.15 -23.69 4.42
N LEU A 410 -15.32 -22.65 4.61
CA LEU A 410 -15.67 -21.40 5.27
C LEU A 410 -15.63 -20.26 4.26
N ALA A 411 -16.71 -19.49 4.16
CA ALA A 411 -16.77 -18.26 3.41
C ALA A 411 -16.52 -17.09 4.34
N CYS A 412 -15.74 -16.12 3.88
CA CYS A 412 -15.36 -14.96 4.64
C CYS A 412 -15.51 -13.68 3.80
N TRP A 413 -15.91 -12.60 4.46
CA TRP A 413 -15.98 -11.25 3.89
C TRP A 413 -15.73 -10.25 5.00
N PHE A 414 -15.77 -8.96 4.70
CA PHE A 414 -15.59 -7.93 5.71
C PHE A 414 -16.51 -6.73 5.55
N ASP A 415 -16.72 -6.06 6.68
CA ASP A 415 -17.36 -4.76 6.75
C ASP A 415 -16.42 -3.79 7.47
N VAL A 416 -16.44 -2.51 7.10
CA VAL A 416 -15.78 -1.44 7.85
C VAL A 416 -16.75 -0.32 8.20
N LEU A 417 -16.60 0.23 9.40
CA LEU A 417 -17.42 1.29 9.95
C LEU A 417 -16.66 2.62 9.92
N PHE A 418 -17.28 3.62 9.34
CA PHE A 418 -16.95 5.03 9.51
C PHE A 418 -17.84 5.61 10.62
N ASN A 419 -17.32 5.66 11.84
CA ASN A 419 -18.06 6.11 13.03
C ASN A 419 -18.04 7.65 13.15
N GLY A 420 -18.68 8.33 12.21
CA GLY A 420 -18.79 9.79 12.22
C GLY A 420 -19.76 10.34 13.26
N SER A 421 -19.61 11.63 13.62
CA SER A 421 -20.45 12.27 14.65
C SER A 421 -21.89 12.46 14.21
N THR A 422 -22.14 12.56 12.90
CA THR A 422 -23.47 12.85 12.35
C THR A 422 -24.16 11.56 11.95
N VAL A 423 -23.47 10.70 11.19
CA VAL A 423 -24.00 9.44 10.68
C VAL A 423 -22.92 8.35 10.71
N GLN A 424 -23.30 7.16 11.14
CA GLN A 424 -22.51 5.94 10.99
C GLN A 424 -22.68 5.36 9.59
N ARG A 425 -21.58 5.14 8.87
CA ARG A 425 -21.58 4.53 7.54
C ARG A 425 -20.82 3.21 7.53
N TRP A 426 -21.40 2.21 6.89
CA TRP A 426 -20.80 0.90 6.70
C TRP A 426 -20.45 0.72 5.22
N LEU A 427 -19.21 0.32 4.95
CA LEU A 427 -18.84 -0.31 3.69
C LEU A 427 -18.86 -1.82 3.93
N THR A 428 -19.64 -2.55 3.15
CA THR A 428 -19.80 -4.00 3.27
C THR A 428 -19.36 -4.70 1.99
N THR A 429 -18.72 -5.86 2.15
CA THR A 429 -18.38 -6.79 1.07
C THR A 429 -19.18 -8.08 1.16
N ALA A 430 -20.30 -8.07 1.90
CA ALA A 430 -21.12 -9.26 2.14
C ALA A 430 -21.68 -9.86 0.84
N PRO A 431 -21.81 -11.21 0.77
CA PRO A 431 -22.46 -11.85 -0.35
C PRO A 431 -23.92 -11.39 -0.46
N GLY A 432 -24.36 -11.06 -1.67
CA GLY A 432 -25.69 -10.50 -1.94
C GLY A 432 -25.79 -8.97 -1.82
N ALA A 433 -24.79 -8.29 -1.27
CA ALA A 433 -24.63 -6.84 -1.44
C ALA A 433 -24.07 -6.53 -2.85
N PRO A 434 -24.16 -5.27 -3.32
CA PRO A 434 -23.48 -4.87 -4.56
C PRO A 434 -21.99 -5.24 -4.53
N THR A 435 -21.54 -5.95 -5.56
CA THR A 435 -20.18 -6.49 -5.63
C THR A 435 -19.13 -5.38 -5.63
N THR A 436 -18.11 -5.55 -4.80
CA THR A 436 -16.89 -4.73 -4.77
C THR A 436 -15.74 -5.51 -5.42
N HIS A 437 -14.64 -4.84 -5.73
CA HIS A 437 -13.45 -5.49 -6.29
C HIS A 437 -12.77 -6.50 -5.35
N TRP A 438 -13.06 -6.44 -4.04
CA TRP A 438 -12.57 -7.42 -3.06
C TRP A 438 -13.28 -8.77 -3.15
N TYR A 439 -14.49 -8.81 -3.71
CA TYR A 439 -15.37 -9.98 -3.71
C TYR A 439 -15.50 -10.59 -2.30
N GLN A 440 -15.62 -11.92 -2.21
CA GLN A 440 -15.55 -12.67 -0.96
C GLN A 440 -14.45 -13.74 -1.06
N LEU A 441 -13.96 -14.21 0.09
CA LEU A 441 -12.98 -15.28 0.19
C LEU A 441 -13.68 -16.60 0.55
N ARG A 442 -13.31 -17.70 -0.07
CA ARG A 442 -13.79 -19.05 0.27
C ARG A 442 -12.61 -20.00 0.49
N CYS A 443 -12.50 -20.50 1.72
CA CYS A 443 -11.52 -21.52 2.10
C CYS A 443 -12.15 -22.90 1.91
N VAL A 444 -11.75 -23.62 0.87
CA VAL A 444 -12.30 -24.95 0.53
C VAL A 444 -11.58 -26.03 1.32
N LEU A 445 -12.32 -26.93 1.95
CA LEU A 445 -11.78 -28.10 2.65
C LEU A 445 -11.56 -29.25 1.68
N ALA A 446 -10.39 -29.89 1.76
CA ALA A 446 -10.09 -31.11 0.99
C ALA A 446 -11.01 -32.29 1.38
N GLN A 447 -11.46 -32.31 2.64
CA GLN A 447 -12.42 -33.27 3.17
C GLN A 447 -13.66 -32.52 3.69
N PRO A 448 -14.75 -32.49 2.91
CA PRO A 448 -16.00 -31.86 3.35
C PRO A 448 -16.62 -32.56 4.57
N LEU A 449 -17.35 -31.80 5.39
CA LEU A 449 -18.03 -32.31 6.59
C LEU A 449 -19.52 -32.53 6.32
N TYR A 450 -20.14 -33.52 6.94
CA TYR A 450 -21.58 -33.76 6.84
C TYR A 450 -22.29 -33.25 8.10
N VAL A 451 -23.31 -32.42 7.93
CA VAL A 451 -24.08 -31.85 9.06
C VAL A 451 -25.57 -32.06 8.85
N MET A 452 -26.29 -32.22 9.96
CA MET A 452 -27.74 -32.14 10.01
C MET A 452 -28.20 -30.75 10.45
N ALA A 453 -29.43 -30.38 10.11
CA ALA A 453 -30.03 -29.14 10.62
C ALA A 453 -30.07 -29.16 12.16
N GLY A 454 -29.72 -28.03 12.78
CA GLY A 454 -29.59 -27.88 14.24
C GLY A 454 -28.25 -28.35 14.81
N GLN A 455 -27.37 -28.92 14.00
CA GLN A 455 -26.08 -29.43 14.47
C GLN A 455 -25.04 -28.33 14.63
N GLU A 456 -24.22 -28.44 15.69
CA GLU A 456 -23.13 -27.51 15.96
C GLU A 456 -21.91 -27.81 15.07
N ILE A 457 -21.32 -26.76 14.52
CA ILE A 457 -20.01 -26.78 13.83
C ILE A 457 -19.09 -25.89 14.64
N THR A 458 -17.98 -26.43 15.12
CA THR A 458 -16.98 -25.71 15.92
C THR A 458 -15.62 -25.73 15.24
N GLY A 459 -14.71 -24.85 15.65
CA GLY A 459 -13.41 -24.80 15.03
C GLY A 459 -12.60 -23.56 15.41
N GLY A 460 -11.59 -23.28 14.60
CA GLY A 460 -10.76 -22.09 14.70
C GLY A 460 -10.29 -21.64 13.32
N LEU A 461 -10.23 -20.32 13.13
CA LEU A 461 -9.58 -19.67 12.01
C LEU A 461 -8.42 -18.87 12.58
N GLN A 462 -7.20 -19.33 12.31
CA GLN A 462 -5.98 -18.65 12.73
C GLN A 462 -5.30 -18.04 11.51
N LEU A 463 -4.97 -16.75 11.59
CA LEU A 463 -4.28 -16.00 10.55
C LEU A 463 -2.90 -15.61 11.07
N VAL A 464 -1.83 -16.09 10.43
CA VAL A 464 -0.44 -15.82 10.85
C VAL A 464 0.26 -14.99 9.79
N ALA A 465 0.68 -13.79 10.15
CA ALA A 465 1.36 -12.87 9.24
C ALA A 465 2.75 -13.39 8.84
N HIS A 466 3.15 -13.14 7.59
CA HIS A 466 4.50 -13.46 7.11
C HIS A 466 5.10 -12.34 6.27
N SER A 467 6.40 -12.46 5.97
CA SER A 467 7.23 -11.41 5.35
C SER A 467 6.88 -11.08 3.90
N ALA A 468 6.09 -11.91 3.23
CA ALA A 468 5.59 -11.64 1.87
C ALA A 468 4.37 -10.71 1.84
N GLN A 469 4.15 -9.88 2.88
CA GLN A 469 3.01 -8.96 3.02
C GLN A 469 1.65 -9.68 2.97
N SER A 470 1.53 -10.82 3.64
CA SER A 470 0.29 -11.60 3.64
C SER A 470 0.18 -12.48 4.89
N TYR A 471 -0.83 -13.35 4.91
CA TYR A 471 -1.16 -14.26 5.99
C TYR A 471 -1.23 -15.71 5.50
N THR A 472 -0.70 -16.61 6.33
CA THR A 472 -1.03 -18.03 6.26
C THR A 472 -2.33 -18.26 7.05
N ILE A 473 -3.30 -18.90 6.42
CA ILE A 473 -4.59 -19.24 7.00
C ILE A 473 -4.54 -20.69 7.49
N HIS A 474 -4.80 -20.89 8.77
CA HIS A 474 -5.04 -22.20 9.36
C HIS A 474 -6.52 -22.31 9.72
N LEU A 475 -7.25 -23.16 9.01
CA LEU A 475 -8.67 -23.40 9.26
C LEU A 475 -8.84 -24.81 9.80
N THR A 476 -9.61 -24.94 10.88
CA THR A 476 -10.13 -26.23 11.35
C THR A 476 -11.62 -26.10 11.59
N LEU A 477 -12.41 -27.02 11.03
CA LEU A 477 -13.83 -27.19 11.32
C LEU A 477 -14.07 -28.61 11.83
N SER A 478 -14.94 -28.75 12.82
CA SER A 478 -15.29 -30.00 13.48
C SER A 478 -16.77 -30.05 13.75
N THR A 479 -17.35 -31.24 13.64
CA THR A 479 -18.73 -31.49 14.04
C THR A 479 -18.89 -32.95 14.48
N LYS A 480 -19.94 -33.28 15.23
CA LYS A 480 -20.20 -34.66 15.65
C LYS A 480 -20.57 -35.54 14.46
N MET A 481 -20.19 -36.80 14.44
CA MET A 481 -20.67 -37.74 13.41
C MET A 481 -22.14 -38.07 13.63
N TRP A 482 -22.88 -38.27 12.53
CA TRP A 482 -24.26 -38.72 12.52
C TRP A 482 -24.40 -39.95 11.61
N GLY A 483 -24.87 -41.10 12.13
CA GLY A 483 -25.11 -42.32 11.35
C GLY A 483 -24.91 -43.64 12.11
N PRO A 484 -25.11 -44.81 11.48
CA PRO A 484 -24.91 -46.11 12.13
C PRO A 484 -23.47 -46.24 12.67
N GLY A 485 -23.32 -46.40 13.99
CA GLY A 485 -22.02 -46.36 14.69
C GLY A 485 -21.76 -45.07 15.48
N SER A 486 -22.60 -44.04 15.33
CA SER A 486 -22.54 -42.79 16.12
C SER A 486 -23.27 -42.87 17.47
N GLU A 487 -23.80 -44.04 17.85
CA GLU A 487 -24.53 -44.26 19.12
C GLU A 487 -23.67 -44.00 20.37
N GLN A 488 -22.35 -43.89 20.22
CA GLN A 488 -21.44 -43.44 21.29
C GLN A 488 -21.28 -41.91 21.39
N GLY A 489 -21.98 -41.12 20.56
CA GLY A 489 -22.17 -39.66 20.73
C GLY A 489 -20.91 -38.78 20.69
N GLY A 490 -19.73 -39.35 20.44
CA GLY A 490 -18.43 -38.70 20.68
C GLY A 490 -17.44 -38.65 19.52
N ILE A 491 -17.70 -39.31 18.37
CA ILE A 491 -16.75 -39.28 17.24
C ILE A 491 -16.93 -37.94 16.51
N LEU A 492 -15.84 -37.17 16.43
CA LEU A 492 -15.79 -35.90 15.70
C LEU A 492 -15.32 -36.15 14.27
N GLN A 493 -16.05 -35.60 13.30
CA GLN A 493 -15.57 -35.40 11.95
C GLN A 493 -14.90 -34.03 11.92
N THR A 494 -13.60 -34.02 11.68
CA THR A 494 -12.74 -32.84 11.70
C THR A 494 -12.02 -32.73 10.37
N SER A 495 -11.99 -31.52 9.83
CA SER A 495 -11.28 -31.20 8.60
C SER A 495 -10.49 -29.92 8.82
N SER A 496 -9.23 -29.95 8.43
CA SER A 496 -8.30 -28.83 8.57
C SER A 496 -7.59 -28.57 7.27
N CYS A 497 -7.30 -27.30 6.99
CA CYS A 497 -6.46 -26.90 5.87
C CYS A 497 -5.55 -25.73 6.23
N LYS A 498 -4.45 -25.66 5.48
CA LYS A 498 -3.50 -24.56 5.50
C LYS A 498 -3.58 -23.89 4.13
N LEU A 499 -3.90 -22.60 4.09
CA LEU A 499 -3.95 -21.82 2.85
C LEU A 499 -3.00 -20.64 2.92
N ASP A 500 -2.55 -20.18 1.76
CA ASP A 500 -1.76 -18.95 1.63
C ASP A 500 -2.63 -17.84 1.01
N LEU A 501 -2.80 -16.73 1.73
CA LEU A 501 -3.59 -15.60 1.25
C LEU A 501 -2.84 -14.74 0.22
N LYS A 502 -1.53 -14.94 0.03
CA LYS A 502 -0.73 -14.13 -0.91
C LYS A 502 -1.13 -14.35 -2.36
N GLU A 503 -1.44 -15.59 -2.73
CA GLU A 503 -1.76 -15.99 -4.10
C GLU A 503 -3.11 -16.72 -4.17
N PRO A 504 -4.22 -15.98 -3.94
CA PRO A 504 -5.54 -16.57 -4.02
C PRO A 504 -5.91 -16.91 -5.48
N TYR A 505 -6.78 -17.91 -5.64
CA TYR A 505 -7.39 -18.21 -6.92
C TYR A 505 -8.57 -17.27 -7.19
N TYR A 506 -8.36 -16.26 -8.03
CA TYR A 506 -9.44 -15.38 -8.51
C TYR A 506 -10.32 -16.12 -9.51
N ARG A 507 -11.54 -16.48 -9.09
CA ARG A 507 -12.50 -17.22 -9.90
C ARG A 507 -13.50 -16.26 -10.54
N MET A 508 -13.11 -15.71 -11.69
CA MET A 508 -14.02 -14.90 -12.50
C MET A 508 -15.04 -15.84 -13.15
N SER A 509 -16.30 -15.82 -12.68
CA SER A 509 -17.38 -16.49 -13.40
C SER A 509 -17.47 -15.89 -14.79
N GLN A 510 -17.14 -16.65 -15.84
CA GLN A 510 -17.56 -16.26 -17.19
C GLN A 510 -19.08 -16.09 -17.14
N PRO A 511 -19.65 -15.01 -17.70
CA PRO A 511 -21.09 -14.98 -17.89
C PRO A 511 -21.45 -16.23 -18.67
N GLN A 512 -22.30 -17.09 -18.10
CA GLN A 512 -22.89 -18.18 -18.87
C GLN A 512 -23.53 -17.53 -20.10
N ALA A 513 -23.05 -17.87 -21.29
CA ALA A 513 -23.75 -17.51 -22.51
C ALA A 513 -25.15 -18.12 -22.41
N TYR A 514 -26.15 -17.28 -22.14
CA TYR A 514 -27.54 -17.67 -22.29
C TYR A 514 -27.72 -18.03 -23.77
N ALA A 515 -27.64 -19.32 -24.09
CA ALA A 515 -28.22 -19.83 -25.30
C ALA A 515 -29.73 -19.63 -25.16
N MET A 516 -30.24 -18.53 -25.74
CA MET A 516 -31.67 -18.33 -25.91
C MET A 516 -32.25 -19.59 -26.57
N PRO A 517 -33.29 -20.23 -26.01
CA PRO A 517 -33.96 -21.31 -26.69
C PRO A 517 -34.58 -20.72 -27.96
N GLN A 518 -34.12 -21.15 -29.13
CA GLN A 518 -34.83 -20.88 -30.37
C GLN A 518 -36.22 -21.52 -30.25
N GLU A 519 -37.27 -20.69 -30.33
CA GLU A 519 -38.65 -21.15 -30.42
C GLU A 519 -38.80 -22.11 -31.62
N PRO A 520 -39.54 -23.22 -31.48
CA PRO A 520 -39.79 -24.12 -32.60
C PRO A 520 -40.80 -23.47 -33.55
N GLN A 521 -40.35 -23.10 -34.75
CA GLN A 521 -41.25 -22.71 -35.84
C GLN A 521 -42.15 -23.89 -36.26
N PRO A 522 -43.43 -23.63 -36.59
CA PRO A 522 -44.38 -24.68 -36.93
C PRO A 522 -44.12 -25.27 -38.31
N GLN A 523 -44.15 -26.60 -38.38
CA GLN A 523 -44.04 -27.40 -39.60
C GLN A 523 -45.13 -27.04 -40.63
N GLN A 524 -44.71 -26.85 -41.88
CA GLN A 524 -45.57 -27.07 -43.05
C GLN A 524 -44.92 -28.12 -43.97
N PHE A 525 -45.67 -29.19 -44.17
CA PHE A 525 -45.42 -30.34 -45.05
C PHE A 525 -45.52 -29.98 -46.53
N ILE A 526 -44.61 -30.49 -47.39
CA ILE A 526 -44.86 -30.96 -48.78
C ILE A 526 -43.83 -32.10 -49.11
N PRO A 527 -44.18 -33.14 -49.90
CA PRO A 527 -43.65 -34.50 -49.73
C PRO A 527 -42.57 -34.98 -50.73
N THR A 528 -41.90 -36.05 -50.29
CA THR A 528 -41.15 -37.13 -50.96
C THR A 528 -41.03 -37.14 -52.50
N GLN A 529 -39.80 -37.27 -53.02
CA GLN A 529 -39.40 -38.38 -53.92
C GLN A 529 -37.91 -38.35 -54.37
N LEU A 530 -37.30 -39.54 -54.33
CA LEU A 530 -36.34 -40.16 -55.28
C LEU A 530 -34.87 -39.69 -55.37
N GLN A 531 -34.01 -40.66 -54.96
CA GLN A 531 -32.88 -41.25 -55.69
C GLN A 531 -31.54 -40.50 -55.91
N ASP A 532 -30.51 -41.15 -55.36
CA ASP A 532 -29.27 -41.62 -56.02
C ASP A 532 -28.10 -40.66 -56.33
N VAL A 533 -26.95 -41.05 -55.73
CA VAL A 533 -25.65 -41.31 -56.39
C VAL A 533 -24.66 -40.14 -56.59
N HIS A 534 -23.65 -40.15 -55.71
CA HIS A 534 -22.19 -40.20 -55.96
C HIS A 534 -21.39 -39.03 -56.59
N ILE A 535 -20.23 -38.81 -55.93
CA ILE A 535 -18.84 -38.72 -56.45
C ILE A 535 -18.18 -37.33 -56.56
N GLN A 536 -17.08 -37.23 -55.79
CA GLN A 536 -15.73 -36.64 -55.97
C GLN A 536 -15.61 -35.17 -56.43
N ALA A 537 -14.89 -34.32 -55.69
CA ALA A 537 -13.46 -34.27 -55.33
C ALA A 537 -12.61 -33.58 -56.39
N ASP A 538 -11.72 -32.73 -55.86
CA ASP A 538 -10.65 -31.98 -56.52
C ASP A 538 -11.18 -30.84 -57.42
N ASP A 539 -10.62 -29.62 -57.39
CA ASP A 539 -9.20 -29.32 -57.35
C ASP A 539 -8.98 -27.80 -57.23
N LEU A 540 -7.78 -27.44 -56.77
CA LEU A 540 -7.03 -26.19 -57.03
C LEU A 540 -7.42 -24.94 -56.23
N ASP A 541 -6.65 -24.58 -55.20
CA ASP A 541 -5.33 -23.91 -55.19
C ASP A 541 -5.36 -22.40 -55.48
N ASP A 542 -4.69 -21.74 -54.54
CA ASP A 542 -3.88 -20.55 -54.66
C ASP A 542 -4.51 -19.14 -54.68
N THR A 543 -4.29 -18.49 -53.51
CA THR A 543 -3.50 -17.26 -53.35
C THR A 543 -3.66 -16.19 -54.42
N ASP A 544 -4.11 -14.99 -54.04
CA ASP A 544 -3.18 -13.95 -53.59
C ASP A 544 -3.84 -12.57 -53.36
N LEU A 545 -3.28 -11.88 -52.36
CA LEU A 545 -3.00 -10.44 -52.29
C LEU A 545 -4.13 -9.39 -52.13
N ILE A 546 -4.04 -8.73 -50.95
CA ILE A 546 -3.96 -7.27 -50.74
C ILE A 546 -5.24 -6.42 -50.93
N GLN A 547 -5.82 -6.05 -49.78
CA GLN A 547 -6.34 -4.74 -49.29
C GLN A 547 -6.35 -3.48 -50.21
N PRO A 548 -6.94 -2.34 -49.80
CA PRO A 548 -8.28 -2.06 -49.25
C PRO A 548 -8.90 -0.79 -49.91
N LEU A 549 -10.20 -0.54 -49.78
CA LEU A 549 -10.81 0.81 -49.94
C LEU A 549 -12.20 0.79 -49.27
N GLN A 550 -12.34 1.38 -48.09
CA GLN A 550 -12.72 2.79 -47.84
C GLN A 550 -14.07 3.21 -48.42
N ASN A 551 -14.95 3.54 -47.46
CA ASN A 551 -16.00 4.55 -47.49
C ASN A 551 -17.16 4.38 -48.48
N LEU A 552 -18.36 4.16 -47.91
CA LEU A 552 -19.47 5.04 -48.26
C LEU A 552 -20.39 5.29 -47.07
N GLU A 553 -20.59 6.58 -46.82
CA GLU A 553 -21.54 7.17 -45.90
C GLU A 553 -23.00 6.87 -46.28
N ALA A 554 -23.86 7.19 -45.32
CA ALA A 554 -25.16 7.84 -45.48
C ALA A 554 -26.44 6.97 -45.42
N GLN A 555 -27.10 7.16 -44.28
CA GLN A 555 -28.48 7.64 -44.14
C GLN A 555 -29.67 6.68 -44.43
N LEU A 556 -30.32 6.30 -43.32
CA LEU A 556 -31.76 6.47 -43.02
C LEU A 556 -32.78 5.58 -43.78
N PRO A 557 -33.99 5.35 -43.25
CA PRO A 557 -34.81 6.16 -42.33
C PRO A 557 -34.90 5.70 -40.87
#